data_AF-A0A2S8ZKK3-F1
#
_entry.id   AF-A0A2S8ZKK3-F1
#
_cell.length_a   1.000
_cell.length_b   1.000
_cell.length_c   1.000
_cell.angle_alpha   90.00
_cell.angle_beta   90.00
_cell.angle_gamma   90.00
#
_symmetry.space_group_name_H-M   'P 1'
#
loop_
_entity.id
_entity.type
_entity.pdbx_description
1 polymer ?
#
loop_
_entity_poly.entity_id
_entity_poly.type
_entity_poly.pdbx_seq_one_letter_code
_entity_poly.pdbx_strand_id
1 'polypeptide(L)' 'MSNPTPEQPPLGRVITNPTARKVVYGAYAIGAFIIGGVAAYFLGTGHPLPEIVVGAQAVAAYAGIGIGALAVANTNS' A
#
# COMPACT_ATOMS: atom_id res chain seq x y z
N MET A 1 -45.43 11.05 -3.88
CA MET A 1 -44.57 9.87 -3.73
C MET A 1 -43.24 10.18 -4.41
N SER A 2 -42.23 10.62 -3.65
CA SER A 2 -40.90 10.88 -4.19
C SER A 2 -40.19 9.56 -4.42
N ASN A 3 -39.74 9.34 -5.67
CA ASN A 3 -38.97 8.19 -6.08
C ASN A 3 -37.68 8.12 -5.23
N PRO A 4 -37.34 7.02 -4.53
CA PRO A 4 -36.07 6.92 -3.85
C PRO A 4 -34.96 6.97 -4.90
N THR A 5 -34.18 8.04 -4.90
CA THR A 5 -32.94 8.11 -5.68
C THR A 5 -32.10 6.89 -5.30
N PRO A 6 -31.61 6.09 -6.26
CA PRO A 6 -30.69 5.01 -5.93
C PRO A 6 -29.51 5.65 -5.21
N GLU A 7 -29.32 5.33 -3.93
CA GLU A 7 -28.13 5.72 -3.20
C GLU A 7 -26.94 5.20 -4.01
N GLN A 8 -26.21 6.12 -4.64
CA GLN A 8 -24.93 5.76 -5.24
C GLN A 8 -24.11 5.10 -4.13
N PRO A 9 -23.59 3.87 -4.34
CA PRO A 9 -22.71 3.25 -3.36
C PRO A 9 -21.63 4.28 -3.00
N PRO A 10 -21.35 4.52 -1.72
CA PRO A 10 -20.42 5.55 -1.33
C PRO A 10 -19.11 5.34 -2.09
N LEU A 11 -18.80 6.27 -2.99
CA LEU A 11 -17.59 6.29 -3.82
C LEU A 11 -16.32 6.20 -2.96
N GLY A 12 -16.43 6.38 -1.64
CA GLY A 12 -15.34 6.34 -0.67
C GLY A 12 -14.77 4.94 -0.40
N ARG A 13 -15.50 3.83 -0.54
CA ARG A 13 -14.98 2.51 -0.12
C ARG A 13 -14.73 1.58 -1.29
N VAL A 14 -13.52 1.66 -1.85
CA VAL A 14 -13.06 0.80 -2.95
C VAL A 14 -12.87 -0.65 -2.48
N ILE A 15 -12.39 -0.87 -1.25
CA ILE A 15 -12.33 -2.19 -0.64
C ILE A 15 -13.37 -2.26 0.47
N THR A 16 -14.53 -2.84 0.13
CA THR A 16 -15.64 -3.01 1.08
C THR A 16 -15.37 -4.08 2.13
N ASN A 17 -14.53 -5.08 1.82
CA ASN A 17 -14.16 -6.14 2.76
C ASN A 17 -13.02 -5.69 3.70
N PRO A 18 -13.26 -5.60 5.02
CA PRO A 18 -12.25 -5.14 5.97
C PRO A 18 -11.06 -6.11 6.10
N THR A 19 -11.26 -7.41 5.89
CA THR A 19 -10.18 -8.41 5.90
C THR A 19 -9.28 -8.24 4.68
N ALA A 20 -9.87 -8.09 3.49
CA ALA A 20 -9.11 -7.85 2.26
C ALA A 20 -8.23 -6.59 2.38
N ARG A 21 -8.77 -5.53 2.98
CA ARG A 21 -8.05 -4.28 3.23
C ARG A 21 -6.82 -4.48 4.14
N LYS A 22 -6.97 -5.23 5.24
CA LYS A 22 -5.85 -5.57 6.14
C LYS A 22 -4.78 -6.39 5.43
N VAL A 23 -5.17 -7.34 4.59
CA VAL A 23 -4.23 -8.18 3.84
C VAL A 23 -3.45 -7.33 2.84
N VAL A 24 -4.11 -6.47 2.06
CA VAL A 24 -3.43 -5.62 1.06
C VAL A 24 -2.45 -4.66 1.72
N TYR A 25 -2.88 -3.93 2.75
CA TYR A 25 -2.02 -2.96 3.43
C TYR A 25 -0.92 -3.63 4.25
N GLY A 26 -1.26 -4.74 4.92
CA GLY A 26 -0.30 -5.53 5.70
C GLY A 26 0.77 -6.15 4.81
N ALA A 27 0.39 -6.77 3.70
CA ALA A 27 1.35 -7.36 2.75
C ALA A 27 2.29 -6.30 2.17
N TYR A 28 1.76 -5.13 1.78
CA TYR A 28 2.57 -4.03 1.30
C TYR A 28 3.53 -3.52 2.39
N ALA A 29 3.05 -3.31 3.62
CA ALA A 29 3.87 -2.83 4.74
C ALA A 29 5.00 -3.82 5.08
N ILE A 30 4.70 -5.12 5.14
CA ILE A 30 5.70 -6.17 5.40
C ILE A 30 6.74 -6.20 4.26
N GLY A 31 6.30 -6.14 3.01
CA GLY A 31 7.21 -6.13 1.85
C GLY A 31 8.15 -4.92 1.87
N ALA A 32 7.61 -3.72 2.09
CA ALA A 32 8.39 -2.49 2.19
C ALA A 32 9.38 -2.54 3.37
N PHE A 33 8.97 -3.11 4.50
CA PHE A 33 9.84 -3.30 5.66
C PHE A 33 11.01 -4.25 5.36
N ILE A 34 10.76 -5.38 4.70
CA ILE A 34 11.83 -6.32 4.32
C ILE A 34 12.81 -5.65 3.34
N ILE A 35 12.30 -4.98 2.30
CA ILE A 35 13.15 -4.28 1.31
C ILE A 35 14.00 -3.21 2.00
N GLY A 36 13.39 -2.38 2.85
CA GLY A 36 14.10 -1.35 3.62
C GLY A 36 15.12 -1.94 4.61
N GLY A 37 14.77 -3.05 5.27
CA GLY A 37 15.64 -3.74 6.21
C GLY A 37 16.87 -4.36 5.53
N VAL A 38 16.68 -4.97 4.35
CA VAL A 38 17.80 -5.47 3.53
C VAL A 38 18.69 -4.32 3.10
N ALA A 39 18.13 -3.22 2.59
CA ALA A 39 18.91 -2.03 2.22
C ALA A 39 19.71 -1.47 3.42
N ALA A 40 19.08 -1.36 4.59
CA ALA A 40 19.72 -0.90 5.81
C ALA A 40 20.87 -1.82 6.26
N TYR A 41 20.73 -3.13 6.11
CA TYR A 41 21.78 -4.10 6.42
C TYR A 41 23.03 -3.90 5.54
N PHE A 42 22.86 -3.76 4.23
CA PHE A 42 23.99 -3.53 3.31
C PHE A 42 24.68 -2.18 3.59
N LEU A 43 23.90 -1.12 3.82
CA LEU A 43 24.43 0.19 4.22
C LEU A 43 25.19 0.14 5.55
N GLY A 44 24.65 -0.56 6.54
CA GLY A 44 25.26 -0.69 7.87
C GLY A 44 26.55 -1.51 7.89
N THR A 45 26.73 -2.40 6.92
CA THR A 45 27.93 -3.23 6.77
C THR A 45 28.96 -2.64 5.79
N GLY A 46 28.68 -1.48 5.20
CA GLY A 46 29.58 -0.80 4.25
C GLY A 46 29.67 -1.47 2.88
N HIS A 47 28.75 -2.39 2.58
CA HIS A 47 28.68 -3.04 1.28
C HIS A 47 27.79 -2.24 0.31
N PRO A 48 28.13 -2.23 -0.99
CA PRO A 48 27.26 -1.60 -1.98
C PRO A 48 25.89 -2.29 -2.01
N LEU A 49 24.82 -1.52 -2.23
CA LEU A 49 23.50 -2.11 -2.39
C LEU A 49 23.45 -2.94 -3.68
N PRO A 50 22.91 -4.17 -3.63
CA PRO A 50 22.60 -4.93 -4.82
C PRO A 50 21.57 -4.19 -5.70
N GLU A 51 21.76 -4.21 -7.03
CA GLU A 51 20.84 -3.55 -7.97
C GLU A 51 19.39 -4.03 -7.83
N ILE A 52 19.20 -5.30 -7.47
CA ILE A 52 17.86 -5.86 -7.23
C ILE A 52 17.15 -5.19 -6.04
N VAL A 53 17.89 -4.76 -5.01
CA VAL A 53 17.34 -4.05 -3.85
C VAL A 53 16.94 -2.64 -4.26
N VAL A 54 17.75 -1.96 -5.07
CA VAL A 54 17.44 -0.63 -5.62
C VAL A 54 16.19 -0.69 -6.51
N GLY A 55 16.10 -1.68 -7.40
CA GLY A 55 14.91 -1.91 -8.22
C GLY A 55 13.68 -2.22 -7.37
N ALA A 56 13.82 -3.06 -6.34
CA ALA A 56 12.74 -3.38 -5.40
C ALA A 56 12.26 -2.14 -4.62
N GLN A 57 13.16 -1.24 -4.21
CA GLN A 57 12.82 0.03 -3.58
C GLN A 57 12.00 0.93 -4.51
N ALA A 58 12.38 1.03 -5.79
CA ALA A 58 11.63 1.79 -6.78
C ALA A 58 10.22 1.22 -6.99
N VAL A 59 10.09 -0.11 -7.14
CA VAL A 59 8.79 -0.77 -7.28
C VAL A 59 7.93 -0.55 -6.04
N ALA A 60 8.50 -0.70 -4.84
CA ALA A 60 7.81 -0.43 -3.59
C ALA A 60 7.32 1.03 -3.53
N ALA A 61 8.16 2.00 -3.87
CA ALA A 61 7.80 3.41 -3.87
C ALA A 61 6.60 3.71 -4.81
N TYR A 62 6.64 3.21 -6.05
CA TYR A 62 5.52 3.41 -6.99
C TYR A 62 4.25 2.69 -6.54
N ALA A 63 4.35 1.45 -6.07
CA ALA A 63 3.21 0.72 -5.52
C ALA A 63 2.62 1.43 -4.29
N GLY A 64 3.46 2.06 -3.47
CA GLY A 64 3.07 2.82 -2.29
C GLY A 64 2.18 4.01 -2.59
N ILE A 65 2.33 4.65 -3.75
CA ILE A 65 1.44 5.75 -4.17
C ILE A 65 0.00 5.24 -4.28
N GLY A 66 -0.20 4.13 -4.99
CA GLY A 66 -1.53 3.53 -5.17
C GLY A 66 -2.10 2.98 -3.86
N ILE A 67 -1.28 2.28 -3.07
CA ILE A 67 -1.69 1.72 -1.77
C ILE A 67 -2.07 2.85 -0.80
N GLY A 68 -1.30 3.94 -0.77
CA GLY A 68 -1.57 5.11 0.08
C GLY A 68 -2.86 5.83 -0.32
N ALA A 69 -3.06 6.09 -1.62
CA ALA A 69 -4.30 6.66 -2.13
C ALA A 69 -5.51 5.77 -1.78
N LEU A 70 -5.35 4.45 -1.93
CA LEU A 70 -6.37 3.47 -1.57
C LEU A 70 -6.65 3.46 -0.06
N ALA A 71 -5.63 3.60 0.78
CA ALA A 71 -5.80 3.70 2.23
C ALA A 71 -6.62 4.94 2.62
N VAL A 72 -6.27 6.11 2.06
CA VAL A 72 -6.98 7.38 2.30
C VAL A 72 -8.44 7.30 1.87
N ALA A 73 -8.72 6.72 0.69
CA ALA A 73 -10.09 6.52 0.24
C ALA A 73 -10.89 5.69 1.26
N ASN A 74 -10.31 4.58 1.73
CA ASN A 74 -10.98 3.64 2.61
C ASN A 74 -11.04 4.06 4.10
N THR A 75 -10.47 5.20 4.51
CA THR A 75 -10.52 5.72 5.89
C THR A 75 -11.65 6.73 6.15
N ASN A 76 -12.38 7.16 5.13
CA ASN A 76 -13.51 8.09 5.32
C ASN A 76 -14.74 7.34 5.88
N SER A 77 -14.91 7.39 7.20
CA SER A 77 -16.13 7.03 7.94
C SER A 77 -16.19 7.87 9.19
#